data_AF-A0A351J5Q5-F1
#
_entry.id   AF-A0A351J5Q5-F1
#
_cell.length_a   1.000
_cell.length_b   1.000
_cell.length_c   1.000
_cell.angle_alpha   90.00
_cell.angle_beta   90.00
_cell.angle_gamma   90.00
#
_symmetry.space_group_name_H-M   'P 1'
#
loop_
_entity.id
_entity.type
_entity.pdbx_description
1 polymer ?
#
loop_
_entity_poly.entity_id
_entity_poly.type
_entity_poly.pdbx_seq_one_letter_code
_entity_poly.pdbx_strand_id
1 'polypeptide(L)'
;MARLLNRLTQGQFVVTVEIDPPRGPDAAKTLEKVRGFADRVDAVNVADCPMANVRMSPITLAHLIQRDAGVEAIFHLTCRDRNTIGLQAELLGAAGLGVRNILALRGDEPTRGDHPSATGVFEIGSSRLIKLAS
;
A
#
# COMPACT_ATOMS: atom_id res chain seq x y z
N MET A 1 9.59 -4.06 -15.99
CA MET A 1 8.35 -3.69 -16.70
C MET A 1 7.18 -3.89 -15.73
N ALA A 2 6.22 -2.97 -15.70
CA ALA A 2 5.03 -3.07 -14.83
C ALA A 2 4.09 -4.17 -15.39
N ARG A 3 4.14 -5.36 -14.79
CA ARG A 3 3.37 -6.54 -15.23
C ARG A 3 1.88 -6.27 -15.09
N LEU A 4 1.46 -5.70 -13.96
CA LEU A 4 0.07 -5.39 -13.65
C LEU A 4 -0.56 -4.47 -14.70
N LEU A 5 0.05 -3.30 -14.96
CA LEU A 5 -0.46 -2.34 -15.93
C LEU A 5 -0.57 -2.97 -17.34
N ASN A 6 0.44 -3.73 -17.76
CA ASN A 6 0.43 -4.40 -19.06
C ASN A 6 -0.70 -5.43 -19.19
N ARG A 7 -0.97 -6.22 -18.15
CA ARG A 7 -2.08 -7.19 -18.18
C ARG A 7 -3.43 -6.49 -18.24
N LEU A 8 -3.61 -5.42 -17.47
CA LEU A 8 -4.84 -4.62 -17.46
C LEU A 8 -5.10 -3.95 -18.82
N THR A 9 -4.09 -3.35 -19.44
CA THR A 9 -4.24 -2.68 -20.76
C THR A 9 -4.51 -3.67 -21.89
N GLN A 10 -4.06 -4.92 -21.75
CA GLN A 10 -4.36 -6.01 -22.68
C GLN A 10 -5.72 -6.69 -22.42
N GLY A 11 -6.50 -6.22 -21.43
CA GLY A 11 -7.79 -6.81 -21.08
C GLY A 11 -7.69 -8.23 -20.52
N GLN A 12 -6.52 -8.61 -19.99
CA GLN A 12 -6.32 -9.93 -19.40
C GLN A 12 -6.96 -9.99 -18.00
N PHE A 13 -7.44 -11.17 -17.62
CA PHE A 13 -7.89 -11.40 -16.25
C PHE A 13 -6.70 -11.33 -15.28
N VAL A 14 -6.82 -10.48 -14.26
CA VAL A 14 -5.77 -10.21 -13.26
C VAL A 14 -6.18 -10.78 -11.89
N VAL A 15 -5.25 -11.45 -11.23
CA VAL A 15 -5.43 -11.97 -9.86
C VAL A 15 -4.51 -11.23 -8.92
N THR A 16 -5.07 -10.68 -7.83
CA THR A 16 -4.28 -10.05 -6.76
C THR A 16 -4.69 -10.60 -5.40
N VAL A 17 -3.78 -10.49 -4.43
CA VAL A 17 -4.03 -10.87 -3.03
C VAL A 17 -3.74 -9.66 -2.14
N GLU A 18 -4.64 -9.36 -1.21
CA GLU A 18 -4.41 -8.34 -0.18
C GLU A 18 -3.80 -8.96 1.07
N ILE A 19 -2.83 -8.25 1.65
CA ILE A 19 -2.22 -8.60 2.92
C ILE A 19 -2.16 -7.38 3.84
N ASP A 20 -2.22 -7.69 5.13
CA ASP A 20 -1.91 -6.72 6.17
C ASP A 20 -0.40 -6.69 6.42
N PRO A 21 0.22 -5.51 6.56
CA PRO A 21 1.59 -5.44 7.03
C PRO A 21 1.74 -5.99 8.45
N PRO A 22 2.95 -6.37 8.89
CA PRO A 22 3.19 -6.75 10.28
C PRO A 22 3.00 -5.55 11.23
N ARG A 23 2.73 -5.83 12.51
CA ARG A 23 2.67 -4.79 13.57
C ARG A 23 4.03 -4.24 13.98
N GLY A 24 5.10 -5.01 13.74
CA GLY A 24 6.47 -4.65 14.12
C GLY A 24 7.38 -4.45 12.90
N PRO A 25 8.68 -4.20 13.14
CA PRO A 25 9.65 -3.95 12.07
C PRO A 25 10.06 -5.21 11.28
N ASP A 26 9.78 -6.40 11.80
CA ASP A 26 10.14 -7.66 11.14
C ASP A 26 9.08 -8.10 10.12
N ALA A 27 9.48 -8.14 8.85
CA ALA A 27 8.66 -8.58 7.73
C ALA A 27 8.89 -10.05 7.32
N ALA A 28 9.82 -10.78 7.96
CA ALA A 28 10.28 -12.10 7.49
C ALA A 28 9.12 -13.10 7.29
N LYS A 29 8.22 -13.21 8.29
CA LYS A 29 7.04 -14.09 8.23
C LYS A 29 6.07 -13.69 7.12
N THR A 30 5.90 -12.39 6.88
CA THR A 30 5.03 -11.89 5.82
C THR A 30 5.62 -12.21 4.45
N LEU A 31 6.92 -12.00 4.27
CA LEU A 31 7.63 -12.33 3.03
C LEU A 31 7.61 -13.83 2.73
N GLU A 32 7.77 -14.69 3.75
CA GLU A 32 7.64 -16.14 3.60
C GLU A 32 6.25 -16.53 3.06
N LYS A 33 5.19 -15.97 3.64
CA LYS A 33 3.81 -16.20 3.14
C LYS A 33 3.65 -15.74 1.69
N VAL A 34 4.15 -14.54 1.36
CA VAL A 34 4.06 -14.00 0.00
C VAL A 34 4.78 -14.89 -1.02
N ARG A 35 6.00 -15.37 -0.70
CA ARG A 35 6.73 -16.32 -1.55
C ARG A 35 5.94 -17.59 -1.82
N GLY A 36 5.13 -18.02 -0.86
CA GLY A 36 4.27 -19.19 -1.01
C GLY A 36 3.26 -19.06 -2.15
N PHE A 37 2.88 -17.85 -2.58
CA PHE A 37 1.88 -17.64 -3.65
C PHE A 37 2.30 -16.64 -4.74
N ALA A 38 3.51 -16.11 -4.70
CA ALA A 38 3.99 -15.06 -5.61
C ALA A 38 3.93 -15.46 -7.10
N ASP A 39 4.07 -16.76 -7.39
CA ASP A 39 3.99 -17.33 -8.74
C ASP A 39 2.55 -17.45 -9.28
N ARG A 40 1.54 -17.34 -8.41
CA ARG A 40 0.12 -17.55 -8.72
C ARG A 40 -0.70 -16.25 -8.78
N VAL A 41 -0.07 -15.11 -8.52
CA VAL A 41 -0.72 -13.80 -8.51
C VAL A 41 0.02 -12.82 -9.43
N ASP A 42 -0.66 -11.76 -9.82
CA ASP A 42 -0.09 -10.68 -10.63
C ASP A 42 0.48 -9.56 -9.79
N ALA A 43 -0.15 -9.27 -8.66
CA ALA A 43 0.32 -8.28 -7.71
C ALA A 43 -0.19 -8.58 -6.29
N VAL A 44 0.47 -7.98 -5.31
CA VAL A 44 0.08 -8.02 -3.90
C VAL A 44 -0.34 -6.64 -3.42
N ASN A 45 -1.55 -6.52 -2.88
CA ASN A 45 -2.04 -5.31 -2.24
C ASN A 45 -1.54 -5.27 -0.80
N VAL A 46 -1.01 -4.12 -0.38
CA VAL A 46 -0.46 -3.90 0.96
C VAL A 46 -1.28 -2.83 1.68
N ALA A 47 -2.07 -3.25 2.67
CA ALA A 47 -3.00 -2.38 3.37
C ALA A 47 -2.30 -1.31 4.23
N ASP A 48 -2.88 -0.10 4.28
CA ASP A 48 -2.37 1.02 5.08
C ASP A 48 -3.11 1.14 6.41
N CYS A 49 -2.56 0.47 7.44
CA CYS A 49 -3.12 0.43 8.78
C CYS A 49 -4.64 0.12 8.78
N PRO A 50 -5.03 -1.09 8.34
CA PRO A 50 -6.43 -1.48 8.15
C PRO A 50 -7.22 -1.32 9.45
N MET A 51 -8.46 -0.83 9.35
CA MET A 51 -9.31 -0.50 10.50
C MET A 51 -8.66 0.52 11.44
N ALA A 52 -7.78 1.39 10.90
CA ALA A 52 -6.96 2.35 11.63
C ALA A 52 -6.05 1.72 12.72
N ASN A 53 -5.68 0.45 12.60
CA ASN A 53 -4.73 -0.18 13.51
C ASN A 53 -3.30 0.01 13.01
N VAL A 54 -2.39 0.45 13.87
CA VAL A 54 -1.00 0.71 13.48
C VAL A 54 -0.34 -0.56 12.90
N ARG A 55 0.33 -0.38 11.77
CA ARG A 55 1.11 -1.38 11.04
C ARG A 55 2.40 -0.76 10.48
N MET A 56 3.32 -1.62 10.05
CA MET A 56 4.44 -1.21 9.19
C MET A 56 3.93 -0.41 7.99
N SER A 57 4.72 0.59 7.56
CA SER A 57 4.42 1.37 6.35
C SER A 57 4.14 0.46 5.16
N PRO A 58 3.00 0.64 4.45
CA PRO A 58 2.66 -0.19 3.31
C PRO A 58 3.66 -0.02 2.16
N ILE A 59 4.26 1.18 2.00
CA ILE A 59 5.31 1.45 1.01
C ILE A 59 6.57 0.66 1.32
N THR A 60 6.96 0.60 2.59
CA THR A 60 8.14 -0.16 3.03
C THR A 60 7.95 -1.65 2.74
N LEU A 61 6.81 -2.22 3.14
CA LEU A 61 6.54 -3.63 2.89
C LEU A 61 6.40 -3.93 1.39
N ALA A 62 5.76 -3.06 0.61
CA ALA A 62 5.66 -3.20 -0.83
C ALA A 62 7.04 -3.25 -1.50
N HIS A 63 7.97 -2.38 -1.09
CA HIS A 63 9.35 -2.41 -1.57
C HIS A 63 10.04 -3.75 -1.22
N LEU A 64 9.91 -4.22 0.02
CA LEU A 64 10.47 -5.50 0.46
C LEU A 64 9.89 -6.69 -0.30
N ILE A 65 8.58 -6.69 -0.58
CA ILE A 65 7.92 -7.73 -1.38
C ILE A 65 8.48 -7.76 -2.80
N GLN A 66 8.58 -6.61 -3.46
CA GLN A 66 9.14 -6.53 -4.81
C GLN A 66 10.59 -6.99 -4.84
N ARG A 67 11.40 -6.59 -3.85
CA ARG A 67 12.83 -6.93 -3.77
C ARG A 67 13.07 -8.39 -3.44
N ASP A 68 12.37 -8.94 -2.44
CA ASP A 68 12.73 -10.21 -1.80
C ASP A 68 11.78 -11.37 -2.14
N ALA A 69 10.61 -11.09 -2.71
CA ALA A 69 9.64 -12.09 -3.18
C ALA A 69 9.37 -12.02 -4.69
N GLY A 70 9.87 -10.98 -5.39
CA GLY A 70 9.85 -10.92 -6.85
C GLY A 70 8.47 -10.73 -7.48
N VAL A 71 7.48 -10.27 -6.71
CA VAL A 71 6.12 -9.99 -7.18
C VAL A 71 5.82 -8.49 -7.07
N GLU A 72 5.08 -7.97 -8.04
CA GLU A 72 4.69 -6.57 -8.08
C GLU A 72 3.77 -6.23 -6.89
N ALA A 73 3.92 -5.03 -6.31
CA ALA A 73 3.14 -4.62 -5.16
C ALA A 73 2.31 -3.37 -5.46
N ILE A 74 1.14 -3.30 -4.83
CA ILE A 74 0.22 -2.16 -4.82
C ILE A 74 0.13 -1.70 -3.37
N PHE A 75 0.68 -0.54 -3.05
CA PHE A 75 0.56 -0.01 -1.69
C PHE A 75 -0.72 0.81 -1.57
N HIS A 76 -1.42 0.65 -0.46
CA HIS A 76 -2.51 1.54 -0.11
C HIS A 76 -1.94 2.83 0.47
N LEU A 77 -2.59 3.95 0.20
CA LEU A 77 -2.25 5.23 0.82
C LEU A 77 -3.53 5.93 1.27
N THR A 78 -3.65 6.15 2.57
CA THR A 78 -4.83 6.77 3.18
C THR A 78 -4.60 8.25 3.51
N CYS A 79 -5.65 9.05 3.36
CA CYS A 79 -5.66 10.45 3.78
C CYS A 79 -5.89 10.66 5.29
N ARG A 80 -6.11 9.57 6.04
CA ARG A 80 -6.45 9.58 7.47
C ARG A 80 -5.37 10.24 8.33
N ASP A 81 -4.10 9.89 8.12
CA ASP A 81 -3.04 10.21 9.09
C ASP A 81 -2.08 11.32 8.62
N ARG A 82 -2.22 11.82 7.39
CA ARG A 82 -1.23 12.70 6.73
C ARG A 82 -1.89 13.87 6.01
N ASN A 83 -1.24 15.04 6.08
CA ASN A 83 -1.62 16.21 5.30
C ASN A 83 -1.04 16.14 3.87
N THR A 84 -1.32 17.13 3.03
CA THR A 84 -0.88 17.17 1.63
C THR A 84 0.65 17.06 1.49
N ILE A 85 1.43 17.66 2.39
CA ILE A 85 2.89 17.59 2.36
C ILE A 85 3.35 16.15 2.64
N GLY A 86 2.82 15.53 3.69
CA GLY A 86 3.13 14.15 4.04
C GLY A 86 2.73 13.16 2.95
N LEU A 87 1.55 13.33 2.36
CA LEU A 87 1.08 12.50 1.25
C LEU A 87 1.99 12.61 0.02
N GLN A 88 2.38 13.82 -0.38
CA GLN A 88 3.30 14.00 -1.51
C GLN A 88 4.70 13.44 -1.21
N ALA A 89 5.20 13.60 0.02
CA ALA A 89 6.48 13.02 0.41
C ALA A 89 6.48 11.48 0.32
N GLU A 90 5.39 10.83 0.76
CA GLU A 90 5.21 9.37 0.64
C GLU A 90 5.14 8.92 -0.83
N LEU A 91 4.41 9.66 -1.68
CA LEU A 91 4.33 9.37 -3.12
C LEU A 91 5.71 9.44 -3.79
N LEU A 92 6.49 10.50 -3.50
CA LEU A 92 7.84 10.67 -4.02
C LEU A 92 8.79 9.58 -3.49
N GLY A 93 8.69 9.24 -2.20
CA GLY A 93 9.44 8.17 -1.57
C GLY A 93 9.16 6.81 -2.20
N ALA A 94 7.88 6.47 -2.40
CA ALA A 94 7.47 5.25 -3.07
C ALA A 94 8.02 5.16 -4.50
N ALA A 95 7.92 6.25 -5.27
CA ALA A 95 8.48 6.33 -6.60
C ALA A 95 10.01 6.14 -6.61
N GLY A 96 10.72 6.74 -5.65
CA GLY A 96 12.17 6.55 -5.47
C GLY A 96 12.58 5.13 -5.10
N LEU A 97 11.72 4.41 -4.38
CA LEU A 97 11.88 2.98 -4.06
C LEU A 97 11.45 2.04 -5.19
N GLY A 98 10.93 2.58 -6.30
CA GLY A 98 10.44 1.80 -7.44
C GLY A 98 9.08 1.13 -7.22
N VAL A 99 8.31 1.56 -6.22
CA VAL A 99 6.95 1.07 -5.97
C VAL A 99 5.96 2.06 -6.60
N ARG A 100 5.24 1.63 -7.63
CA ARG A 100 4.51 2.54 -8.53
C ARG A 100 3.01 2.31 -8.62
N ASN A 101 2.50 1.21 -8.05
CA ASN A 101 1.07 0.95 -8.04
C ASN A 101 0.49 1.40 -6.70
N ILE A 102 -0.56 2.19 -6.77
CA ILE A 102 -1.10 2.93 -5.63
C ILE A 102 -2.60 2.71 -5.58
N LEU A 103 -3.12 2.32 -4.42
CA LEU A 103 -4.55 2.40 -4.12
C LEU A 103 -4.81 3.59 -3.20
N ALA A 104 -5.38 4.65 -3.75
CA ALA A 104 -5.69 5.88 -3.02
C ALA A 104 -7.01 5.73 -2.24
N LEU A 105 -6.97 5.90 -0.93
CA LEU A 105 -8.09 5.68 -0.02
C LEU A 105 -8.32 6.90 0.88
N ARG A 106 -9.56 7.09 1.34
CA ARG A 106 -9.84 8.06 2.41
C ARG A 106 -9.21 7.59 3.74
N GLY A 107 -9.38 6.30 4.05
CA GLY A 107 -9.00 5.69 5.33
C GLY A 107 -10.16 5.61 6.31
N ASP A 108 -10.05 4.70 7.28
CA ASP A 108 -11.00 4.53 8.38
C ASP A 108 -10.91 5.68 9.39
N GLU A 109 -11.95 5.93 10.19
CA GLU A 109 -11.82 6.87 11.31
C GLU A 109 -10.87 6.31 12.39
N PRO A 110 -9.92 7.11 12.94
CA PRO A 110 -9.00 6.64 13.98
C PRO A 110 -9.68 6.02 15.21
N THR A 111 -10.90 6.48 15.53
CA THR A 111 -11.74 5.95 16.62
C THR A 111 -12.05 4.45 16.51
N ARG A 112 -11.89 3.84 15.33
CA ARG A 112 -12.08 2.40 15.10
C ARG A 112 -10.83 1.56 15.40
N GLY A 113 -9.67 2.20 15.50
CA GLY A 113 -8.37 1.56 15.62
C GLY A 113 -7.88 1.39 17.04
N ASP A 114 -6.58 1.07 17.16
CA ASP A 114 -5.90 0.91 18.44
C ASP A 114 -5.45 2.25 19.08
N HIS A 115 -5.64 3.37 18.37
CA HIS A 115 -5.35 4.73 18.85
C HIS A 115 -6.58 5.64 18.68
N PRO A 116 -7.68 5.39 19.41
CA PRO A 116 -8.94 6.09 19.18
C PRO A 116 -8.92 7.59 19.50
N SER A 117 -7.91 8.05 20.26
CA SER A 117 -7.69 9.46 20.58
C SER A 117 -6.82 10.20 19.55
N ALA A 118 -6.32 9.51 18.52
CA ALA A 118 -5.51 10.16 17.48
C ALA A 118 -6.38 11.07 16.59
N THR A 119 -5.83 12.22 16.22
CA THR A 119 -6.51 13.16 15.33
C THR A 119 -6.44 12.66 13.88
N GLY A 120 -7.59 12.43 13.26
CA GLY A 120 -7.68 12.22 11.82
C GLY A 120 -7.39 13.52 11.07
N VAL A 121 -6.44 13.50 10.14
CA VAL A 121 -6.01 14.66 9.35
C VAL A 121 -7.03 14.96 8.26
N PHE A 122 -7.33 13.99 7.38
CA PHE A 122 -8.35 14.09 6.31
C PHE A 122 -8.38 15.40 5.51
N GLU A 123 -7.23 16.07 5.36
CA GLU A 123 -7.13 17.38 4.69
C GLU A 123 -7.62 17.31 3.22
N ILE A 124 -7.42 16.15 2.60
CA ILE A 124 -7.90 15.86 1.25
C ILE A 124 -8.59 14.50 1.20
N GLY A 125 -9.51 14.31 0.24
CA GLY A 125 -10.10 13.00 -0.06
C GLY A 125 -9.31 12.20 -1.10
N SER A 126 -9.69 10.94 -1.29
CA SER A 126 -9.04 10.02 -2.24
C SER A 126 -9.01 10.58 -3.67
N SER A 127 -10.06 11.25 -4.14
CA SER A 127 -10.08 11.85 -5.49
C SER A 127 -8.99 12.90 -5.70
N ARG A 128 -8.63 13.65 -4.66
CA ARG A 128 -7.52 14.63 -4.74
C ARG A 128 -6.18 13.94 -4.56
N LEU A 129 -6.09 12.88 -3.76
CA LEU A 129 -4.90 12.04 -3.66
C LEU A 129 -4.55 11.41 -5.03
N ILE A 130 -5.54 10.91 -5.78
CA ILE A 130 -5.34 10.40 -7.15
C ILE A 130 -4.69 11.47 -8.04
N LYS A 131 -5.16 12.72 -7.98
CA LYS A 131 -4.58 13.83 -8.76
C LYS A 131 -3.13 14.15 -8.37
N LEU A 132 -2.76 13.96 -7.10
CA LEU A 132 -1.37 14.15 -6.65
C LEU A 132 -0.45 13.00 -7.09
N ALA A 133 -1.01 11.81 -7.28
CA ALA A 133 -0.28 10.61 -7.66
C ALA A 133 -0.17 10.39 -9.18
N SER A 134 -0.84 11.24 -9.98
CA SER A 134 -0.89 11.15 -11.44
C SER A 134 0.26 11.88 -12.13
#